data_AF-A0A7C5LZQ7-F1
#
_entry.id   AF-A0A7C5LZQ7-F1
#
_cell.length_a   1.000
_cell.length_b   1.000
_cell.length_c   1.000
_cell.angle_alpha   90.00
_cell.angle_beta   90.00
_cell.angle_gamma   90.00
#
_symmetry.space_group_name_H-M   'P 1'
#
loop_
_entity.id
_entity.type
_entity.pdbx_description
1 polymer ?
#
loop_
_entity_poly.entity_id
_entity_poly.type
_entity_poly.pdbx_seq_one_letter_code
_entity_poly.pdbx_strand_id
1 'polypeptide(L)'
;MRITRIDFEGPNGKAIARVSGGNILVRLELTHLPNGEEQTIPHRDEDALLSIAARMQQLLEGCRGTASDIHDYYRELQRLA
;
A
#
# COMPACT_ATOMS: atom_id res chain seq x y z
N MET A 1 12.69 15.78 2.75
CA MET A 1 12.63 14.48 3.46
C MET A 1 12.16 13.44 2.46
N ARG A 2 12.94 12.39 2.19
CA ARG A 2 12.50 11.25 1.36
C ARG A 2 11.75 10.29 2.27
N ILE A 3 10.47 10.07 2.00
CA ILE A 3 9.70 9.04 2.67
C ILE A 3 10.13 7.71 2.02
N THR A 4 10.62 6.78 2.83
CA THR A 4 11.10 5.47 2.35
C THR A 4 10.17 4.33 2.72
N ARG A 5 9.18 4.60 3.60
CA ARG A 5 8.20 3.65 4.10
C ARG A 5 6.93 4.37 4.56
N ILE A 6 5.78 3.76 4.29
CA ILE A 6 4.46 4.16 4.77
C ILE A 6 3.78 2.90 5.29
N ASP A 7 3.22 2.99 6.49
CA ASP A 7 2.42 1.93 7.11
C ASP A 7 0.96 2.38 7.11
N PHE A 8 0.08 1.52 6.62
CA PHE A 8 -1.36 1.67 6.58
C PHE A 8 -1.97 0.67 7.56
N GLU A 9 -2.76 1.14 8.51
CA GLU A 9 -3.44 0.29 9.50
C GLU A 9 -4.95 0.35 9.30
N GLY A 10 -5.53 -0.79 8.94
CA GLY A 10 -6.97 -0.98 8.78
C GLY A 10 -7.55 -1.91 9.87
N PRO A 11 -8.89 -1.98 9.97
CA PRO A 11 -9.57 -2.90 10.89
C PRO A 11 -9.30 -4.37 10.56
N ASN A 12 -9.06 -4.70 9.29
CA ASN A 12 -8.81 -6.07 8.82
C ASN A 12 -7.31 -6.46 8.76
N GLY A 13 -6.41 -5.55 9.13
CA GLY A 13 -4.97 -5.79 9.10
C GLY A 13 -4.15 -4.54 8.85
N LYS A 14 -2.90 -4.73 8.41
CA LYS A 14 -1.97 -3.66 8.09
C LYS A 14 -1.37 -3.86 6.70
N ALA A 15 -1.06 -2.78 6.01
CA ALA A 15 -0.28 -2.80 4.78
C ALA A 15 0.96 -1.93 4.96
N ILE A 16 2.11 -2.37 4.48
CA ILE A 16 3.38 -1.68 4.62
C ILE A 16 3.95 -1.47 3.24
N ALA A 17 3.97 -0.23 2.76
CA ALA A 17 4.61 0.14 1.51
C ALA A 17 6.01 0.70 1.80
N ARG A 18 7.04 0.22 1.10
CA ARG A 18 8.42 0.73 1.25
C ARG A 18 9.13 0.81 -0.09
N VAL A 19 10.05 1.75 -0.23
CA VAL A 19 10.87 1.89 -1.43
C VAL A 19 12.16 1.10 -1.25
N SER A 20 12.47 0.23 -2.19
CA SER A 20 13.69 -0.56 -2.24
C SER A 20 14.26 -0.57 -3.65
N GLY A 21 15.42 0.06 -3.84
CA GLY A 21 16.16 0.02 -5.12
C GLY A 21 15.41 0.58 -6.32
N GLY A 22 14.48 1.53 -6.13
CA GLY A 22 13.61 2.04 -7.20
C GLY A 22 12.34 1.24 -7.45
N ASN A 23 12.04 0.24 -6.61
CA ASN A 23 10.74 -0.44 -6.63
C ASN A 23 10.02 -0.14 -5.32
N ILE A 24 8.69 -0.15 -5.36
CA ILE A 24 7.84 -0.07 -4.19
C ILE A 24 7.45 -1.50 -3.81
N LEU A 25 7.80 -1.90 -2.60
CA LEU A 25 7.51 -3.20 -2.03
C LEU A 25 6.39 -3.01 -1.03
N VAL A 26 5.25 -3.62 -1.34
CA VAL A 26 4.03 -3.57 -0.55
C VAL A 26 3.86 -4.90 0.15
N ARG A 27 3.72 -4.87 1.47
CA ARG A 27 3.43 -6.04 2.30
C ARG A 27 2.07 -5.89 2.96
N LEU A 28 1.12 -6.75 2.61
CA LEU A 28 -0.22 -6.83 3.20
C LEU A 28 -0.21 -7.90 4.29
N GLU A 29 -0.41 -7.54 5.54
CA GLU A 29 -0.57 -8.47 6.66
C GLU A 29 -2.02 -8.36 7.17
N LEU A 30 -2.89 -9.26 6.70
CA LEU A 30 -4.31 -9.27 7.06
C LEU A 30 -4.54 -10.28 8.19
N THR A 31 -5.53 -10.02 9.04
CA THR A 31 -5.88 -10.90 10.17
C THR A 31 -6.28 -12.30 9.71
N HIS A 32 -6.88 -12.43 8.52
CA HIS A 32 -7.27 -13.70 7.92
C HIS A 32 -6.18 -14.34 7.04
N LEU A 33 -5.04 -13.65 6.82
CA LEU A 33 -3.89 -14.14 6.05
C LEU A 33 -2.60 -13.96 6.86
N PRO A 34 -2.29 -14.90 7.77
CA PRO A 34 -1.16 -14.77 8.70
C PRO A 34 0.21 -14.78 8.02
N ASN A 35 0.32 -15.31 6.79
CA ASN A 35 1.57 -15.28 6.03
C ASN A 35 1.86 -13.90 5.41
N GLY A 36 0.84 -13.05 5.31
CA GLY A 36 0.89 -11.82 4.54
C GLY A 36 1.10 -12.04 3.04
N GLU A 37 0.83 -11.03 2.24
CA GLU A 37 1.10 -11.00 0.81
C GLU A 37 2.13 -9.90 0.53
N GLU A 38 3.25 -10.25 -0.10
CA GLU A 38 4.26 -9.28 -0.50
C GLU A 38 4.24 -9.12 -2.01
N GLN A 39 4.08 -7.88 -2.48
CA GLN A 39 4.07 -7.53 -3.88
C GLN A 39 5.11 -6.45 -4.14
N THR A 40 5.99 -6.69 -5.12
CA THR A 40 6.96 -5.69 -5.57
C THR A 40 6.45 -5.09 -6.87
N ILE A 41 6.35 -3.77 -6.92
CA ILE A 41 5.90 -3.01 -8.09
C ILE A 41 6.94 -1.94 -8.47
N PRO A 42 7.11 -1.64 -9.76
CA PRO A 42 8.02 -0.59 -10.20
C PRO A 42 7.51 0.79 -9.76
N HIS A 43 8.39 1.66 -9.28
CA HIS A 43 7.96 3.01 -8.82
C HIS A 43 7.41 3.91 -9.95
N ARG A 44 7.75 3.61 -11.21
CA ARG A 44 7.30 4.37 -12.39
C ARG A 44 6.02 3.84 -13.02
N ASP A 45 5.47 2.75 -12.51
CA ASP A 45 4.32 2.09 -13.10
C ASP A 45 3.05 2.56 -12.38
N GLU A 46 2.44 3.62 -12.92
CA GLU A 46 1.26 4.26 -12.33
C GLU A 46 0.05 3.32 -12.28
N ASP A 47 -0.08 2.42 -13.27
CA ASP A 47 -1.17 1.44 -13.32
C ASP A 47 -1.00 0.37 -12.23
N ALA A 48 0.24 -0.08 -12.01
CA ALA A 48 0.56 -0.97 -10.91
C ALA A 48 0.33 -0.31 -9.54
N LEU A 49 0.65 0.99 -9.41
CA LEU A 49 0.38 1.75 -8.18
C LEU A 49 -1.11 1.92 -7.92
N LEU A 50 -1.92 2.17 -8.95
CA LEU A 50 -3.37 2.26 -8.82
C LEU A 50 -3.98 0.90 -8.49
N SER A 51 -3.52 -0.17 -9.14
CA SER A 51 -3.97 -1.54 -8.90
C SER A 51 -3.68 -1.98 -7.46
N ILE A 52 -2.48 -1.69 -6.93
CA ILE A 52 -2.17 -2.04 -5.53
C ILE A 52 -2.98 -1.19 -4.55
N ALA A 53 -3.21 0.09 -4.85
CA ALA A 53 -4.05 0.97 -4.03
C ALA A 53 -5.50 0.46 -3.95
N ALA A 54 -6.07 0.02 -5.08
CA ALA A 54 -7.39 -0.59 -5.12
C ALA A 54 -7.43 -1.88 -4.30
N ARG A 55 -6.40 -2.72 -4.41
CA ARG A 55 -6.29 -3.97 -3.65
C ARG A 55 -6.17 -3.71 -2.14
N MET A 56 -5.34 -2.75 -1.73
CA MET A 56 -5.24 -2.30 -0.33
C MET A 56 -6.58 -1.83 0.20
N GLN A 57 -7.31 -1.01 -0.56
CA GLN A 57 -8.62 -0.49 -0.18
C GLN A 57 -9.64 -1.62 0.01
N GLN A 58 -9.69 -2.58 -0.92
CA GLN A 58 -10.56 -3.75 -0.82
C GLN A 58 -10.22 -4.65 0.37
N LEU A 59 -8.93 -4.91 0.60
CA LEU A 59 -8.47 -5.85 1.63
C LEU A 59 -8.52 -5.27 3.04
N LEU A 60 -8.20 -3.99 3.19
CA LEU A 60 -8.24 -3.31 4.49
C LEU A 60 -9.65 -2.84 4.87
N GLU A 61 -10.63 -2.89 3.95
CA GLU A 61 -11.97 -2.28 4.08
C GLU A 61 -11.92 -0.78 4.47
N GLY A 62 -10.83 -0.10 4.12
CA GLY A 62 -10.54 1.26 4.57
C GLY A 62 -9.54 1.30 5.73
N CYS A 63 -8.48 2.06 5.56
CA CYS A 63 -7.51 2.36 6.59
C CYS A 63 -8.04 3.52 7.44
N ARG A 64 -7.65 3.59 8.71
CA ARG A 64 -7.91 4.81 9.49
C ARG A 64 -7.23 5.99 8.78
N GLY A 65 -8.01 7.02 8.45
CA GLY A 65 -7.50 8.28 7.89
C GLY A 65 -7.47 8.35 6.36
N THR A 66 -7.66 7.24 5.65
CA THR A 66 -8.09 7.28 4.25
C THR A 66 -9.61 7.16 4.26
N ALA A 67 -10.34 7.93 3.47
CA ALA A 67 -11.81 7.91 3.49
C ALA A 67 -12.39 6.62 2.85
N SER A 68 -11.71 5.48 3.02
CA SER A 68 -11.80 4.28 2.18
C SER A 68 -11.63 4.59 0.70
N ASP A 69 -10.87 5.64 0.37
CA ASP A 69 -10.68 6.11 -1.00
C ASP A 69 -9.36 5.59 -1.57
N ILE A 70 -9.44 4.95 -2.73
CA ILE A 70 -8.30 4.43 -3.48
C ILE A 70 -7.29 5.55 -3.77
N HIS A 71 -7.76 6.78 -3.97
CA HIS A 71 -6.90 7.92 -4.30
C HIS A 71 -5.99 8.34 -3.13
N ASP A 72 -6.39 8.12 -1.87
CA ASP A 72 -5.50 8.41 -0.73
C ASP A 72 -4.32 7.44 -0.70
N TYR A 73 -4.57 6.15 -0.89
CA TYR A 73 -3.51 5.14 -0.99
C TYR A 73 -2.60 5.42 -2.19
N TYR A 74 -3.19 5.76 -3.34
CA TYR A 74 -2.43 6.10 -4.53
C TYR A 74 -1.54 7.33 -4.32
N ARG A 75 -2.04 8.39 -3.67
CA ARG A 75 -1.26 9.60 -3.35
C ARG A 75 -0.11 9.31 -2.39
N GLU A 76 -0.34 8.48 -1.37
CA GLU A 76 0.70 8.05 -0.44
C GLU A 76 1.78 7.22 -1.16
N LEU A 77 1.37 6.31 -2.04
CA LEU A 77 2.28 5.54 -2.89
C LEU A 77 3.06 6.42 -3.88
N GLN A 78 2.42 7.47 -4.43
CA GLN A 78 3.11 8.46 -5.26
C GLN A 78 4.14 9.27 -4.48
N ARG A 79 3.97 9.50 -3.17
CA ARG A 79 4.99 10.15 -2.34
C ARG A 79 6.24 9.29 -2.13
N LEU A 80 6.12 7.98 -2.36
CA LEU A 80 7.21 7.02 -2.33
C LEU A 80 7.92 6.89 -3.69
N ALA A 81 7.23 7.19 -4.79
CA ALA A 81 7.76 7.11 -6.15
C ALA A 81 8.72 8.26 -6.50
#